data_AF-A0A0C1U8H5-F1
#
_entry.id   AF-A0A0C1U8H5-F1
#
_cell.length_a   1.000
_cell.length_b   1.000
_cell.length_c   1.000
_cell.angle_alpha   90.00
_cell.angle_beta   90.00
_cell.angle_gamma   90.00
#
_symmetry.space_group_name_H-M   'P 1'
#
loop_
_entity.id
_entity.type
_entity.pdbx_description
1 polymer ?
#
loop_
_entity_poly.entity_id
_entity_poly.type
_entity_poly.pdbx_seq_one_letter_code
_entity_poly.pdbx_strand_id
1 'polypeptide(L)'
;MYDKPKIKISDKAYESLISLLQNHTEYGFVRFKYINGCCRSSKVEILLDSENHNDIRDNIEDLNIVYDNELINYIKEITLTYRNNSFMVKTILKDGVKNTCNKKLQGNCSGCNKGCNLTLKK
;
A
#
# COMPACT_ATOMS: atom_id res chain seq x y z
N MET A 1 -0.23 18.32 -9.71
CA MET A 1 -0.67 16.98 -10.13
C MET A 1 0.20 15.98 -9.38
N TYR A 2 -0.38 15.11 -8.55
CA TYR A 2 0.42 14.14 -7.80
C TYR A 2 0.76 12.97 -8.71
N ASP A 3 2.03 12.60 -8.78
CA ASP A 3 2.44 11.45 -9.60
C ASP A 3 1.88 10.16 -9.02
N LYS A 4 1.25 9.35 -9.87
CA LYS A 4 0.75 8.03 -9.51
C LYS A 4 1.91 7.12 -9.09
N PRO A 5 1.69 6.18 -8.14
CA PRO A 5 2.72 5.23 -7.74
C PRO A 5 3.15 4.37 -8.93
N LYS A 6 4.45 4.10 -9.06
CA LYS A 6 4.93 3.08 -9.99
C LYS A 6 4.62 1.71 -9.40
N ILE A 7 3.83 0.89 -10.08
CA ILE A 7 3.50 -0.46 -9.63
C ILE A 7 4.23 -1.46 -10.52
N LYS A 8 5.00 -2.35 -9.90
CA LYS A 8 5.71 -3.46 -10.56
C LYS A 8 5.22 -4.76 -9.97
N ILE A 9 4.79 -5.69 -10.81
CA ILE A 9 4.30 -7.01 -10.39
C ILE A 9 5.14 -8.04 -11.12
N SER A 10 5.72 -9.01 -10.41
CA SER A 10 6.38 -10.14 -11.06
C SER A 10 5.35 -11.05 -11.71
N ASP A 11 5.69 -11.71 -12.82
CA ASP A 11 4.82 -12.62 -13.56
C ASP A 11 4.05 -13.60 -12.67
N LYS A 12 4.76 -14.31 -11.76
CA LYS A 12 4.11 -15.23 -10.81
C LYS A 12 3.06 -14.59 -9.90
N ALA A 13 3.30 -13.34 -9.49
CA ALA A 13 2.36 -12.61 -8.65
C ALA A 13 1.15 -12.15 -9.46
N TYR A 14 1.36 -11.74 -10.71
CA TYR A 14 0.30 -11.38 -11.63
C TYR A 14 -0.60 -12.59 -11.91
N GLU A 15 -0.03 -13.72 -12.32
CA GLU A 15 -0.75 -14.98 -12.55
C GLU A 15 -1.55 -15.41 -11.33
N SER A 16 -0.95 -15.32 -10.13
CA SER A 16 -1.63 -15.68 -8.88
C SER A 16 -2.79 -14.74 -8.57
N LEU A 17 -2.65 -13.43 -8.80
CA LEU A 17 -3.73 -12.46 -8.56
C LEU A 17 -4.88 -12.61 -9.57
N ILE A 18 -4.57 -12.80 -10.85
CA ILE A 18 -5.57 -13.07 -11.88
C ILE A 18 -6.34 -14.35 -11.55
N SER A 19 -5.63 -15.43 -11.20
CA SER A 19 -6.25 -16.68 -10.78
C SER A 19 -7.15 -16.49 -9.55
N LEU A 20 -6.72 -15.71 -8.56
CA LEU A 20 -7.55 -15.39 -7.39
C LEU A 20 -8.83 -14.63 -7.77
N LEU A 21 -8.73 -13.60 -8.62
CA LEU A 21 -9.91 -12.84 -9.08
C LEU A 21 -10.87 -13.70 -9.92
N GLN A 22 -10.34 -14.56 -10.78
CA GLN A 22 -11.16 -15.46 -11.60
C GLN A 22 -11.91 -16.50 -10.75
N ASN A 23 -11.30 -16.96 -9.65
CA ASN A 23 -11.92 -17.92 -8.73
C ASN A 23 -12.89 -17.27 -7.73
N HIS A 24 -12.85 -15.94 -7.58
CA HIS A 24 -13.66 -15.17 -6.65
C HIS A 24 -14.35 -14.00 -7.36
N THR A 25 -15.45 -14.31 -8.05
CA THR A 25 -16.20 -13.35 -8.90
C THR A 25 -16.82 -12.18 -8.13
N GLU A 26 -16.90 -12.26 -6.81
CA GLU A 26 -17.33 -11.17 -5.94
C GLU A 26 -16.34 -9.99 -5.89
N TYR A 27 -15.08 -10.23 -6.29
CA TYR A 27 -14.05 -9.20 -6.36
C TYR A 27 -13.71 -8.88 -7.82
N GLY A 28 -13.61 -7.60 -8.14
CA GLY A 28 -13.24 -7.13 -9.48
C GLY A 28 -11.86 -6.48 -9.55
N PHE A 29 -11.26 -6.19 -8.41
CA PHE A 29 -10.08 -5.33 -8.31
C PHE A 29 -9.06 -5.85 -7.28
N VAL A 30 -7.79 -5.57 -7.54
CA VAL A 30 -6.73 -5.61 -6.53
C VAL A 30 -6.55 -4.23 -5.93
N ARG A 31 -6.81 -4.10 -4.63
CA ARG A 31 -6.58 -2.86 -3.89
C ARG A 31 -5.19 -2.84 -3.28
N PHE A 32 -4.45 -1.76 -3.53
CA PHE A 32 -3.33 -1.38 -2.68
C PHE A 32 -3.80 -0.33 -1.67
N LYS A 33 -3.62 -0.62 -0.38
CA LYS A 33 -4.03 0.28 0.70
C LYS A 33 -2.83 0.69 1.53
N TYR A 34 -2.59 2.00 1.61
CA TYR A 34 -1.58 2.51 2.53
C TYR A 34 -2.14 2.47 3.95
N ILE A 35 -1.41 1.85 4.86
CA ILE A 35 -1.72 1.87 6.29
C ILE A 35 -0.64 2.67 6.97
N ASN A 36 -1.02 3.83 7.51
CA ASN A 36 -0.12 4.59 8.36
C ASN A 36 0.11 3.83 9.67
N GLY A 37 1.35 3.43 9.92
CA GLY A 37 1.76 2.74 11.13
C GLY A 37 2.60 3.63 12.04
N CYS A 38 2.51 3.44 13.35
CA CYS A 38 3.41 4.15 14.26
C CYS A 38 4.84 3.60 14.15
N CYS A 39 5.84 4.48 14.24
CA CYS A 39 7.25 4.10 14.31
C CYS A 39 7.76 3.17 13.19
N ARG A 40 7.74 3.68 11.95
CA ARG A 40 8.25 3.00 10.74
C ARG A 40 7.50 1.72 10.36
N SER A 41 6.32 1.48 10.94
CA SER A 41 5.47 0.34 10.59
C SER A 41 4.46 0.62 9.48
N SER A 42 4.54 1.80 8.83
CA SER A 42 3.69 2.07 7.67
C SER A 42 3.92 1.00 6.61
N LYS A 43 2.82 0.43 6.11
CA LYS A 43 2.83 -0.69 5.19
C LYS A 43 1.81 -0.47 4.08
N VAL A 44 1.96 -1.22 2.99
CA VAL A 44 0.92 -1.36 1.97
C VAL A 44 0.32 -2.73 2.11
N GLU A 45 -1.00 -2.78 2.27
CA GLU A 45 -1.78 -4.01 2.23
C GLU A 45 -2.29 -4.26 0.80
N ILE A 46 -2.47 -5.54 0.49
CA ILE A 46 -3.02 -6.01 -0.78
C ILE A 46 -4.30 -6.76 -0.46
N LEU A 47 -5.39 -6.34 -1.10
CA LEU A 47 -6.72 -6.89 -0.88
C LEU A 47 -7.36 -7.19 -2.22
N LEU A 48 -8.20 -8.22 -2.27
CA LEU A 48 -9.19 -8.34 -3.33
C LEU A 48 -10.40 -7.51 -2.91
N ASP A 49 -10.94 -6.71 -3.82
CA ASP A 49 -12.01 -5.77 -3.49
C ASP A 49 -13.00 -5.57 -4.63
N SER A 50 -14.14 -4.97 -4.27
CA SER A 50 -15.20 -4.52 -5.16
C SER A 50 -15.04 -3.04 -5.50
N GLU A 51 -15.86 -2.55 -6.42
CA GLU A 51 -15.83 -1.19 -6.91
C GLU A 51 -16.17 -0.17 -5.80
N ASN A 52 -15.36 0.89 -5.68
CA ASN A 52 -15.66 2.04 -4.83
C ASN A 52 -15.45 3.34 -5.62
N HIS A 53 -16.43 4.23 -5.57
CA HIS A 53 -16.47 5.45 -6.38
C HIS A 53 -15.36 6.47 -6.04
N ASN A 54 -14.77 6.39 -4.85
CA ASN A 54 -13.73 7.32 -4.42
C ASN A 54 -12.31 6.86 -4.77
N ASP A 55 -12.17 5.70 -5.39
CA ASP A 55 -10.86 5.15 -5.74
C ASP A 55 -10.31 5.72 -7.03
N ILE A 56 -8.98 5.83 -7.07
CA ILE A 56 -8.25 5.93 -8.32
C ILE A 56 -8.14 4.53 -8.92
N ARG A 57 -8.53 4.42 -10.20
CA ARG A 57 -8.35 3.20 -10.99
C ARG A 57 -7.06 3.27 -11.78
N ASP A 58 -6.37 2.15 -11.86
CA ASP A 58 -5.24 1.92 -12.74
C ASP A 58 -5.30 0.49 -13.26
N ASN A 59 -4.63 0.22 -14.36
CA ASN A 59 -4.60 -1.12 -14.95
C ASN A 59 -3.16 -1.52 -15.25
N ILE A 60 -2.84 -2.79 -15.00
CA ILE A 60 -1.64 -3.44 -15.51
C ILE A 60 -2.13 -4.60 -16.36
N GLU A 61 -2.06 -4.45 -17.67
CA GLU A 61 -2.65 -5.42 -18.61
C GLU A 61 -4.14 -5.64 -18.29
N ASP A 62 -4.53 -6.87 -17.97
CA ASP A 62 -5.91 -7.25 -17.64
C ASP A 62 -6.20 -7.19 -16.13
N LEU A 63 -5.21 -6.84 -15.31
CA LEU A 63 -5.37 -6.71 -13.87
C LEU A 63 -5.89 -5.31 -13.51
N ASN A 64 -7.15 -5.26 -13.07
CA ASN A 64 -7.76 -4.03 -12.56
C ASN A 64 -7.23 -3.73 -11.14
N ILE A 65 -6.70 -2.52 -10.96
CA ILE A 65 -6.09 -2.07 -9.71
C ILE A 65 -6.81 -0.83 -9.20
N VAL A 66 -6.98 -0.75 -7.88
CA VAL A 66 -7.50 0.43 -7.19
C VAL A 66 -6.63 0.86 -6.02
N TYR A 67 -6.62 2.16 -5.75
CA TYR A 67 -5.98 2.75 -4.57
C TYR A 67 -6.57 4.13 -4.27
N ASP A 68 -6.35 4.63 -3.06
CA ASP A 68 -6.84 5.93 -2.62
C ASP A 68 -5.78 7.04 -2.76
N ASN A 69 -6.22 8.27 -2.45
CA ASN A 69 -5.34 9.43 -2.44
C ASN A 69 -4.25 9.34 -1.36
N GLU A 70 -4.46 8.63 -0.24
CA GLU A 70 -3.41 8.46 0.75
C GLU A 70 -2.24 7.69 0.17
N LEU A 71 -2.50 6.61 -0.56
CA LEU A 71 -1.46 5.84 -1.21
C LEU A 71 -0.69 6.69 -2.23
N ILE A 72 -1.38 7.50 -3.05
CA ILE A 72 -0.72 8.46 -3.96
C ILE A 72 0.16 9.44 -3.18
N ASN A 73 -0.29 9.94 -2.04
CA ASN A 73 0.43 10.96 -1.28
C ASN A 73 1.74 10.45 -0.67
N TYR A 74 1.80 9.16 -0.29
CA TYR A 74 2.93 8.63 0.47
C TYR A 74 3.82 7.67 -0.31
N ILE A 75 3.28 6.95 -1.30
CA ILE A 75 4.00 5.87 -1.99
C ILE A 75 4.47 6.32 -3.37
N LYS A 76 5.76 6.11 -3.63
CA LYS A 76 6.41 6.35 -4.92
C LYS A 76 6.41 5.11 -5.79
N GLU A 77 6.71 3.96 -5.19
CA GLU A 77 6.78 2.68 -5.90
C GLU A 77 6.28 1.53 -5.03
N ILE A 78 5.57 0.58 -5.65
CA ILE A 78 5.18 -0.72 -5.10
C ILE A 78 5.78 -1.80 -5.99
N THR A 79 6.48 -2.75 -5.38
CA THR A 79 6.92 -3.98 -6.03
C THR A 79 6.26 -5.16 -5.35
N LEU A 80 5.50 -5.94 -6.12
CA LEU A 80 4.82 -7.14 -5.67
C LEU A 80 5.48 -8.38 -6.27
N THR A 81 5.80 -9.35 -5.42
CA THR A 81 6.31 -10.67 -5.85
C THR A 81 5.57 -11.79 -5.14
N TYR A 82 5.53 -12.97 -5.76
CA TYR A 82 4.95 -14.17 -5.16
C TYR A 82 6.01 -15.25 -5.05
N ARG A 83 6.30 -15.66 -3.81
CA ARG A 83 7.34 -16.66 -3.48
C ARG A 83 6.89 -17.44 -2.25
N ASN A 84 7.20 -18.73 -2.19
CA ASN A 84 6.89 -19.60 -1.05
C ASN A 84 5.40 -19.52 -0.64
N ASN A 85 4.51 -19.61 -1.63
CA ASN A 85 3.06 -19.51 -1.48
C ASN A 85 2.57 -18.24 -0.78
N SER A 86 3.33 -17.16 -0.84
CA SER A 86 3.02 -15.89 -0.17
C SER A 86 3.30 -14.69 -1.09
N PHE A 87 2.46 -13.67 -0.96
CA PHE A 87 2.71 -12.37 -1.56
C PHE A 87 3.68 -11.57 -0.70
N MET A 88 4.71 -11.01 -1.33
CA MET A 88 5.68 -10.14 -0.70
C MET A 88 5.62 -8.77 -1.34
N VAL A 89 5.48 -7.74 -0.51
CA VAL A 89 5.37 -6.34 -0.94
C VAL A 89 6.61 -5.58 -0.51
N LYS A 90 7.22 -4.87 -1.45
CA LYS A 90 8.23 -3.85 -1.15
C LYS A 90 7.70 -2.50 -1.60
N THR A 91 7.87 -1.50 -0.75
CA THR A 91 7.42 -0.13 -1.04
C THR A 91 8.58 0.84 -0.98
N ILE A 92 8.50 1.89 -1.79
CA ILE A 92 9.38 3.06 -1.74
C ILE A 92 8.48 4.26 -1.45
N LEU A 93 8.78 4.99 -0.38
CA LEU A 93 8.05 6.21 -0.04
C LEU A 93 8.47 7.37 -0.96
N LYS A 94 7.59 8.37 -1.10
CA LYS A 94 7.94 9.64 -1.76
C LYS A 94 8.98 10.42 -0.95
N ASP A 95 9.77 11.22 -1.66
CA ASP A 95 10.78 12.07 -1.06
C ASP A 95 10.13 13.05 -0.06
N GLY A 96 10.78 13.28 1.09
CA GLY A 96 10.25 14.13 2.16
C GLY A 96 9.26 13.46 3.12
N VAL A 97 8.73 12.27 2.78
CA VAL A 97 7.93 11.45 3.71
C VAL A 97 8.87 10.83 4.76
N LYS A 98 8.73 11.26 6.01
CA LYS A 98 9.51 10.71 7.14
C LYS A 98 8.58 10.19 8.22
N ASN A 99 8.79 8.93 8.60
CA ASN A 99 8.17 8.34 9.77
C ASN A 99 8.96 8.79 11.02
N THR A 100 8.54 9.89 11.63
CA THR A 100 9.14 10.39 12.86
C THR A 100 8.43 9.78 14.07
N CYS A 101 9.13 8.92 14.83
CA CYS A 101 8.79 8.74 16.23
C CYS A 101 9.25 10.00 16.97
N ASN A 102 8.37 10.66 17.73
CA ASN A 102 8.79 11.71 18.65
C ASN A 102 9.69 11.09 19.73
N LYS A 103 11.01 11.18 19.58
CA LYS A 103 12.00 10.72 20.58
C LYS A 103 11.95 11.48 21.90
N LYS A 104 11.10 12.52 22.04
CA LYS A 104 10.99 13.33 23.27
C LYS A 104 10.20 12.68 24.41
N LEU A 105 9.63 11.49 24.20
CA LEU A 105 9.03 10.67 25.26
C LEU A 105 9.91 9.44 25.50
N GLN A 106 11.09 9.63 26.10
CA GLN A 106 11.90 8.56 26.70
C GLN A 106 11.26 8.12 28.03
N GLY A 107 10.05 7.57 27.95
CA GLY A 107 9.39 6.88 29.06
C GLY A 107 8.85 5.56 28.53
N ASN A 108 9.27 4.46 29.15
CA ASN A 108 8.83 3.07 28.95
C ASN A 108 7.75 2.85 27.87
N CYS A 109 8.11 2.10 26.82
CA CYS A 109 7.15 1.56 25.86
C CYS A 109 6.21 0.54 26.54
N SER A 110 5.18 1.04 27.20
CA SER A 110 4.00 0.30 27.64
C SER A 110 2.79 1.20 27.38
N GLY A 111 2.29 1.20 26.13
CA GLY A 111 1.07 1.92 25.75
C GLY A 111 1.27 2.94 24.63
N CYS A 112 1.37 2.49 23.38
CA CYS A 112 1.15 3.35 22.23
C CYS A 112 -0.34 3.66 22.12
N ASN A 113 -0.81 4.74 22.77
CA ASN A 113 -2.22 5.14 22.65
C ASN A 113 -2.48 6.61 22.31
N LYS A 114 -1.47 7.50 22.19
CA LYS A 114 -1.74 8.90 21.81
C LYS A 114 -0.60 9.52 20.98
N GLY A 115 -0.88 9.75 19.70
CA GLY A 115 -0.20 10.77 18.88
C GLY A 115 1.00 10.33 18.05
N CYS A 116 0.76 9.59 16.97
CA CYS A 116 1.74 9.44 15.88
C CYS A 116 1.26 10.31 14.69
N ASN A 117 1.86 11.49 14.50
CA ASN A 117 1.54 12.38 13.38
C ASN A 117 2.54 12.20 12.23
N LEU A 118 2.02 11.99 11.01
CA LEU A 118 2.79 12.11 9.77
C LEU A 118 2.96 13.59 9.45
N THR A 119 4.18 14.01 9.11
CA THR A 119 4.43 15.37 8.60
C THR A 119 5.11 15.28 7.24
N LEU A 120 4.45 15.84 6.23
CA LEU A 120 5.06 16.16 4.94
C LEU A 120 5.81 17.48 5.13
N LYS A 121 7.14 17.48 5.01
CA LYS A 121 7.87 18.75 4.94
C LYS A 121 7.71 19.32 3.54
N LYS A 122 7.12 20.52 3.46
CA LYS A 122 7.10 21.40 2.28
C LYS A 122 8.52 21.85 1.95
#